data_AF-A0A1H7MR99-F1
#
_entry.id   AF-A0A1H7MR99-F1
#
_cell.length_a   1.000
_cell.length_b   1.000
_cell.length_c   1.000
_cell.angle_alpha   90.00
_cell.angle_beta   90.00
_cell.angle_gamma   90.00
#
_symmetry.space_group_name_H-M   'P 1'
#
loop_
_entity.id
_entity.type
_entity.pdbx_description
1 polymer ?
#
loop_
_entity_poly.entity_id
_entity_poly.type
_entity_poly.pdbx_seq_one_letter_code
_entity_poly.pdbx_strand_id
1 'polypeptide(L)'
;MPPSPPLTLSTHRFRLLLCLLTALFLLPVTALASDHRVSASSPLGQLITTDKDVKVFKTPYCGCCNDWVTHMEQEGFSVEAVDVSQEELNRLKYHGGLQPGMGSCHTAFIDGYLLEGHVPASDVRRLLEQQPDVAGLAVPGMPAGSPGMEMGDRFDPFDVITFDRSGQSGVFSQHNQD
;
A
#
# COMPACT_ATOMS: atom_id res chain seq x y z
N MET A 1 29.13 -39.66 4.61
CA MET A 1 29.13 -38.48 5.48
C MET A 1 28.50 -38.87 6.80
N PRO A 2 29.21 -38.77 7.94
CA PRO A 2 28.59 -38.99 9.25
C PRO A 2 27.70 -37.78 9.64
N PRO A 3 26.60 -37.98 10.38
CA PRO A 3 25.76 -36.89 10.87
C PRO A 3 26.39 -36.17 12.06
N SER A 4 26.29 -34.84 12.08
CA SER A 4 26.72 -33.99 13.20
C SER A 4 25.70 -34.02 14.35
N PRO A 5 26.14 -34.03 15.63
CA PRO A 5 25.25 -33.96 16.79
C PRO A 5 24.75 -32.52 17.08
N PRO A 6 23.60 -32.36 17.78
CA PRO A 6 23.10 -31.05 18.18
C PRO A 6 23.82 -30.53 19.44
N LEU A 7 24.08 -29.23 19.49
CA LEU A 7 24.64 -28.56 20.67
C LEU A 7 23.52 -27.87 21.48
N THR A 8 23.56 -28.14 22.77
CA THR A 8 22.61 -27.77 23.82
C THR A 8 22.81 -26.34 24.37
N LEU A 9 21.71 -25.76 24.86
CA LEU A 9 21.61 -24.49 25.59
C LEU A 9 22.61 -24.36 26.77
N SER A 10 23.06 -23.13 27.03
CA SER A 10 23.72 -22.74 28.29
C SER A 10 23.07 -21.48 28.86
N THR A 11 22.24 -21.69 29.88
CA THR A 11 21.64 -20.68 30.78
C THR A 11 22.59 -20.41 31.94
N HIS A 12 23.02 -19.16 32.15
CA HIS A 12 23.83 -18.73 33.31
C HIS A 12 24.05 -17.18 33.18
N ARG A 13 23.90 -16.28 34.16
CA ARG A 13 23.86 -16.39 35.63
C ARG A 13 23.15 -15.18 36.24
N PHE A 14 22.31 -15.50 37.21
CA PHE A 14 21.95 -14.70 38.39
C PHE A 14 23.22 -14.18 39.11
N ARG A 15 23.28 -12.88 39.45
CA ARG A 15 24.19 -12.37 40.50
C ARG A 15 23.47 -11.32 41.35
N LEU A 16 23.12 -11.73 42.57
CA LEU A 16 22.85 -10.89 43.74
C LEU A 16 24.12 -10.16 44.22
N LEU A 17 23.96 -8.95 44.76
CA LEU A 17 24.45 -8.43 46.07
C LEU A 17 24.40 -6.88 46.01
N LEU A 18 23.50 -6.20 46.73
CA LEU A 18 23.61 -5.72 48.13
C LEU A 18 24.69 -4.63 48.34
N CYS A 19 24.27 -3.41 48.71
CA CYS A 19 24.88 -2.61 49.78
C CYS A 19 24.03 -1.35 50.11
N LEU A 20 23.75 -1.18 51.40
CA LEU A 20 22.97 -0.13 52.07
C LEU A 20 23.82 1.10 52.43
N LEU A 21 23.15 2.12 53.01
CA LEU A 21 23.65 3.23 53.89
C LEU A 21 23.92 4.56 53.14
N THR A 22 23.52 5.78 53.55
CA THR A 22 23.03 6.34 54.83
C THR A 22 22.61 7.82 54.67
N ALA A 23 21.63 8.24 55.48
CA ALA A 23 21.41 9.54 56.15
C ALA A 23 21.54 10.88 55.36
N LEU A 24 20.44 11.64 55.19
CA LEU A 24 19.87 12.66 56.10
C LEU A 24 20.58 14.03 56.03
N PHE A 25 20.04 14.94 55.23
CA PHE A 25 20.19 16.39 55.42
C PHE A 25 18.81 17.06 55.32
N LEU A 26 18.36 17.60 56.45
CA LEU A 26 17.15 18.40 56.63
C LEU A 26 17.55 19.88 56.58
N LEU A 27 17.02 20.66 55.62
CA LEU A 27 16.67 22.08 55.80
C LEU A 27 15.57 22.48 54.80
N PRO A 28 14.54 23.24 55.22
CA PRO A 28 13.44 23.68 54.36
C PRO A 28 13.79 25.03 53.70
N VAL A 29 13.78 25.09 52.37
CA VAL A 29 13.77 26.36 51.64
C VAL A 29 12.47 26.44 50.86
N THR A 30 11.50 27.10 51.46
CA THR A 30 10.31 27.60 50.78
C THR A 30 10.72 28.81 49.94
N ALA A 31 10.73 28.68 48.61
CA ALA A 31 10.71 29.83 47.72
C ALA A 31 10.22 29.44 46.31
N LEU A 32 8.97 29.86 46.03
CA LEU A 32 8.44 30.27 44.74
C LEU A 32 8.43 29.20 43.63
N ALA A 33 7.28 28.54 43.53
CA ALA A 33 6.85 27.83 42.32
C ALA A 33 6.72 28.81 41.15
N SER A 34 7.78 28.91 40.34
CA SER A 34 7.64 29.31 38.95
C SER A 34 7.27 28.07 38.15
N ASP A 35 5.97 27.93 37.86
CA ASP A 35 5.41 26.99 36.90
C ASP A 35 5.93 27.34 35.49
N HIS A 36 7.19 27.03 35.22
CA HIS A 36 7.66 26.84 33.86
C HIS A 36 7.45 25.37 33.50
N ARG A 37 6.18 25.02 33.28
CA ARG A 37 5.89 23.96 32.33
C ARG A 37 6.37 24.44 30.97
N VAL A 38 7.63 24.17 30.66
CA VAL A 38 8.04 24.04 29.27
C VAL A 38 7.22 22.87 28.75
N SER A 39 6.11 23.22 28.11
CA SER A 39 5.27 22.29 27.37
C SER A 39 6.20 21.58 26.40
N ALA A 40 6.49 20.31 26.66
CA ALA A 40 7.03 19.42 25.67
C ALA A 40 5.91 19.20 24.65
N SER A 41 5.66 20.19 23.79
CA SER A 41 5.01 19.98 22.52
C SER A 41 6.01 19.20 21.67
N SER A 42 6.04 17.88 21.90
CA SER A 42 6.54 16.94 20.92
C SER A 42 5.85 17.25 19.58
N PRO A 43 6.58 17.49 18.48
CA PRO A 43 6.02 17.25 17.16
C PRO A 43 5.98 15.73 16.95
N LEU A 44 5.16 15.04 17.75
CA LEU A 44 4.69 13.69 17.46
C LEU A 44 3.49 13.89 16.54
N GLY A 45 3.76 13.82 15.24
CA GLY A 45 2.74 14.01 14.22
C GLY A 45 3.14 15.02 13.15
N GLN A 46 4.39 14.98 12.68
CA GLN A 46 4.59 15.29 11.26
C GLN A 46 3.75 14.24 10.52
N LEU A 47 2.59 14.66 10.03
CA LEU A 47 1.73 13.87 9.16
C LEU A 47 2.64 13.31 8.07
N ILE A 48 2.88 12.01 8.08
CA ILE A 48 3.36 11.35 6.87
C ILE A 48 2.15 11.36 5.95
N THR A 49 1.96 12.47 5.24
CA THR A 49 1.17 12.45 4.02
C THR A 49 2.07 11.71 3.04
N THR A 50 2.07 10.38 3.08
CA THR A 50 2.32 9.63 1.85
C THR A 50 1.15 10.02 0.98
N ASP A 51 1.29 11.12 0.22
CA ASP A 51 0.30 11.46 -0.79
C ASP A 51 0.38 10.29 -1.76
N LYS A 52 -0.60 9.39 -1.66
CA LYS A 52 -0.69 8.19 -2.49
C LYS A 52 -1.23 8.65 -3.83
N ASP A 53 -0.42 9.43 -4.53
CA ASP A 53 -0.76 10.06 -5.80
C ASP A 53 -0.86 8.98 -6.88
N VAL A 54 -2.09 8.68 -7.27
CA VAL A 54 -2.40 7.78 -8.37
C VAL A 54 -2.48 8.62 -9.64
N LYS A 55 -1.52 8.42 -10.56
CA LYS A 55 -1.58 9.05 -11.89
C LYS A 55 -2.26 8.13 -12.87
N VAL A 56 -3.41 8.53 -13.41
CA VAL A 56 -4.27 7.71 -14.28
C VAL A 56 -4.22 8.23 -15.70
N PHE A 57 -3.99 7.34 -16.66
CA PHE A 57 -4.02 7.64 -18.09
C PHE A 57 -5.20 6.91 -18.73
N LYS A 58 -6.07 7.66 -19.39
CA LYS A 58 -7.29 7.16 -20.04
C LYS A 58 -7.59 7.93 -21.31
N THR A 59 -8.55 7.47 -22.11
CA THR A 59 -9.12 8.29 -23.18
C THR A 59 -10.20 9.22 -22.64
N PRO A 60 -10.43 10.41 -23.23
CA PRO A 60 -11.38 11.40 -22.71
C PRO A 60 -12.84 10.95 -22.70
N TYR A 61 -13.18 9.91 -23.48
CA TYR A 61 -14.55 9.44 -23.66
C TYR A 61 -14.87 8.16 -22.88
N CYS A 62 -13.94 7.65 -22.07
CA CYS A 62 -14.15 6.42 -21.30
C CYS A 62 -14.91 6.72 -19.99
N GLY A 63 -16.22 6.48 -19.98
CA GLY A 63 -17.09 6.70 -18.80
C GLY A 63 -16.66 5.89 -17.58
N CYS A 64 -16.53 4.56 -17.73
CA CYS A 64 -16.13 3.67 -16.63
C CYS A 64 -14.75 4.01 -16.05
N CYS A 65 -13.83 4.54 -16.86
CA CYS A 65 -12.53 5.02 -16.37
C CYS A 65 -12.69 6.21 -15.41
N ASN A 66 -13.66 7.10 -15.64
CA ASN A 66 -13.96 8.21 -14.72
C ASN A 66 -14.62 7.70 -13.43
N ASP A 67 -15.48 6.69 -13.54
CA ASP A 67 -16.12 6.08 -12.38
C ASP A 67 -15.09 5.35 -11.49
N TRP A 68 -14.09 4.69 -12.09
CA TRP A 68 -12.97 4.12 -11.35
C TRP A 68 -12.11 5.19 -10.66
N VAL A 69 -11.82 6.32 -11.33
CA VAL A 69 -11.15 7.48 -10.70
C VAL A 69 -11.93 7.95 -9.48
N THR A 70 -13.25 8.12 -9.63
CA THR A 70 -14.14 8.54 -8.54
C THR A 70 -14.12 7.54 -7.38
N HIS A 71 -14.12 6.23 -7.67
CA HIS A 71 -13.98 5.19 -6.67
C HIS A 71 -12.66 5.33 -5.88
N MET A 72 -11.54 5.52 -6.57
CA MET A 72 -10.24 5.68 -5.93
C MET A 72 -10.19 6.93 -5.04
N GLU A 73 -10.75 8.05 -5.48
CA GLU A 73 -10.86 9.28 -4.69
C GLU A 73 -11.71 9.07 -3.43
N GLN A 74 -12.86 8.40 -3.56
CA GLN A 74 -13.74 8.06 -2.42
C GLN A 74 -13.05 7.14 -1.41
N GLU A 75 -12.14 6.31 -1.88
CA GLU A 75 -11.32 5.39 -1.09
C GLU A 75 -10.07 6.06 -0.48
N GLY A 76 -9.94 7.38 -0.64
CA GLY A 76 -8.94 8.22 0.01
C GLY A 76 -7.61 8.34 -0.74
N PHE A 77 -7.56 7.98 -2.02
CA PHE A 77 -6.40 8.22 -2.88
C PHE A 77 -6.47 9.64 -3.48
N SER A 78 -5.31 10.27 -3.61
CA SER A 78 -5.16 11.48 -4.43
C SER A 78 -5.00 11.04 -5.88
N VAL A 79 -5.85 11.50 -6.80
CA VAL A 79 -5.87 11.01 -8.18
C VAL A 79 -5.65 12.15 -9.17
N GLU A 80 -4.64 12.00 -10.04
CA GLU A 80 -4.42 12.87 -11.19
C GLU A 80 -4.78 12.10 -12.47
N ALA A 81 -5.90 12.47 -13.10
CA ALA A 81 -6.31 11.87 -14.37
C ALA A 81 -5.81 12.70 -15.58
N VAL A 82 -5.19 12.01 -16.54
CA VAL A 82 -4.66 12.58 -17.78
C VAL A 82 -5.31 11.91 -18.99
N ASP A 83 -5.96 12.72 -19.82
CA ASP A 83 -6.51 12.25 -21.08
C ASP A 83 -5.43 12.13 -22.15
N VAL A 84 -5.32 10.93 -22.72
CA VAL A 84 -4.33 10.58 -23.76
C VAL A 84 -5.02 9.91 -24.95
N SER A 85 -4.31 9.86 -26.08
CA SER A 85 -4.75 9.07 -27.24
C SER A 85 -4.71 7.56 -26.94
N GLN A 86 -5.48 6.76 -27.66
CA GLN A 86 -5.42 5.30 -27.54
C GLN A 86 -4.03 4.74 -27.87
N GLU A 87 -3.34 5.34 -28.86
CA GLU A 87 -1.97 4.95 -29.21
C GLU A 87 -1.00 5.19 -28.05
N GLU A 88 -1.09 6.36 -27.42
CA GLU A 88 -0.28 6.70 -26.25
C GLU A 88 -0.58 5.80 -25.06
N LEU A 89 -1.86 5.50 -24.80
CA LEU A 89 -2.25 4.57 -23.76
C LEU A 89 -1.65 3.17 -24.00
N ASN A 90 -1.66 2.69 -25.24
CA ASN A 90 -1.02 1.41 -25.59
C ASN A 90 0.50 1.45 -25.40
N ARG A 91 1.15 2.59 -25.68
CA ARG A 91 2.58 2.77 -25.39
C ARG A 91 2.85 2.71 -23.89
N LEU A 92 2.02 3.35 -23.06
CA LEU A 92 2.16 3.32 -21.60
C LEU A 92 2.08 1.89 -21.05
N LYS A 93 1.09 1.11 -21.51
CA LYS A 93 0.94 -0.32 -21.16
C LYS A 93 2.22 -1.10 -21.45
N TYR A 94 2.72 -0.98 -22.69
CA TYR A 94 3.92 -1.70 -23.13
C TYR A 94 5.17 -1.32 -22.33
N HIS A 95 5.43 -0.02 -22.15
CA HIS A 95 6.61 0.45 -21.40
C HIS A 95 6.52 0.17 -19.90
N GLY A 96 5.30 0.05 -19.37
CA GLY A 96 5.02 -0.39 -18.02
C GLY A 96 5.29 -1.88 -17.77
N GLY A 97 5.61 -2.65 -18.82
CA GLY A 97 5.88 -4.08 -18.71
C GLY A 97 4.62 -4.94 -18.68
N LEU A 98 3.47 -4.38 -19.07
CA LEU A 98 2.21 -5.13 -19.16
C LEU A 98 2.31 -6.19 -20.25
N GLN A 99 1.95 -7.42 -19.91
CA GLN A 99 2.02 -8.54 -20.85
C GLN A 99 0.84 -8.53 -21.83
N PRO A 100 1.03 -9.08 -23.05
CA PRO A 100 -0.09 -9.27 -23.98
C PRO A 100 -1.24 -10.04 -23.32
N GLY A 101 -2.47 -9.59 -23.57
CA GLY A 101 -3.68 -10.20 -22.99
C GLY A 101 -4.09 -9.70 -21.62
N MET A 102 -3.27 -8.88 -20.94
CA MET A 102 -3.64 -8.26 -19.65
C MET A 102 -4.27 -6.87 -19.77
N GLY A 103 -4.47 -6.38 -21.00
CA GLY A 103 -4.94 -5.02 -21.27
C GLY A 103 -6.38 -4.74 -20.82
N SER A 104 -6.61 -3.48 -20.47
CA SER A 104 -7.90 -2.90 -20.11
C SER A 104 -8.02 -1.45 -20.64
N CYS A 105 -9.04 -0.72 -20.19
CA CYS A 105 -9.47 0.58 -20.68
C CYS A 105 -8.60 1.77 -20.22
N HIS A 106 -7.88 1.64 -19.10
CA HIS A 106 -6.99 2.68 -18.55
C HIS A 106 -5.76 2.05 -17.88
N THR A 107 -4.74 2.87 -17.63
CA THR A 107 -3.50 2.49 -16.96
C THR A 107 -3.17 3.55 -15.93
N ALA A 108 -2.90 3.16 -14.70
CA ALA A 108 -2.50 4.05 -13.63
C ALA A 108 -1.15 3.67 -13.04
N PHE A 109 -0.52 4.62 -12.35
CA PHE A 109 0.76 4.43 -11.68
C PHE A 109 0.71 4.98 -10.26
N ILE A 110 1.28 4.24 -9.31
CA ILE A 110 1.42 4.62 -7.91
C ILE A 110 2.63 3.92 -7.30
N ASP A 111 3.49 4.66 -6.60
CA ASP A 111 4.68 4.14 -5.89
C ASP A 111 5.54 3.14 -6.71
N GLY A 112 5.65 3.38 -8.03
CA GLY A 112 6.43 2.54 -8.95
C GLY A 112 5.68 1.32 -9.51
N TYR A 113 4.47 1.04 -9.03
CA TYR A 113 3.59 0.01 -9.56
C TYR A 113 2.72 0.53 -10.71
N LEU A 114 2.46 -0.33 -11.69
CA LEU A 114 1.42 -0.14 -12.69
C LEU A 114 0.11 -0.79 -12.21
N LEU A 115 -1.01 -0.09 -12.38
CA LEU A 115 -2.36 -0.61 -12.17
C LEU A 115 -3.09 -0.60 -13.52
N GLU A 116 -3.50 -1.76 -14.00
CA GLU A 116 -4.17 -1.90 -15.29
C GLU A 116 -5.64 -2.25 -15.10
N GLY A 117 -6.53 -1.38 -15.59
CA GLY A 117 -7.97 -1.61 -15.54
C GLY A 117 -8.58 -1.42 -14.15
N HIS A 118 -9.76 -2.01 -13.97
CA HIS A 118 -10.65 -1.80 -12.83
C HIS A 118 -10.20 -2.54 -11.56
N VAL A 119 -8.95 -2.31 -11.12
CA VAL A 119 -8.37 -2.89 -9.90
C VAL A 119 -9.06 -2.28 -8.66
N PRO A 120 -9.55 -3.09 -7.71
CA PRO A 120 -10.16 -2.56 -6.50
C PRO A 120 -9.20 -1.81 -5.59
N ALA A 121 -9.66 -0.71 -4.98
CA ALA A 121 -8.87 0.11 -4.06
C ALA A 121 -8.31 -0.70 -2.87
N SER A 122 -9.04 -1.72 -2.40
CA SER A 122 -8.59 -2.65 -1.36
C SER A 122 -7.35 -3.45 -1.79
N ASP A 123 -7.30 -3.90 -3.03
CA ASP A 123 -6.15 -4.60 -3.58
C ASP A 123 -4.98 -3.66 -3.85
N VAL A 124 -5.24 -2.41 -4.26
CA VAL A 124 -4.19 -1.37 -4.36
C VAL A 124 -3.58 -1.10 -2.99
N ARG A 125 -4.38 -0.94 -1.93
CA ARG A 125 -3.84 -0.77 -0.56
C ARG A 125 -2.99 -1.96 -0.14
N ARG A 126 -3.48 -3.18 -0.38
CA ARG A 126 -2.73 -4.40 -0.06
C ARG A 126 -1.41 -4.49 -0.82
N LEU A 127 -1.37 -4.08 -2.09
CA LEU A 127 -0.14 -3.99 -2.87
C LEU A 127 0.88 -3.06 -2.21
N LEU A 128 0.44 -1.85 -1.84
CA LEU A 128 1.30 -0.82 -1.23
C LEU A 128 1.77 -1.19 0.19
N GLU A 129 0.98 -1.98 0.91
CA GLU A 129 1.34 -2.51 2.23
C GLU A 129 2.36 -3.66 2.11
N GLN A 130 2.15 -4.59 1.18
CA GLN A 130 2.98 -5.78 1.04
C GLN A 130 4.27 -5.52 0.24
N GLN A 131 4.25 -4.54 -0.65
CA GLN A 131 5.33 -4.17 -1.57
C GLN A 131 6.01 -5.39 -2.23
N PRO A 132 5.25 -6.29 -2.87
CA PRO A 132 5.84 -7.46 -3.52
C PRO A 132 6.73 -7.03 -4.70
N ASP A 133 7.70 -7.87 -5.04
CA ASP A 133 8.59 -7.69 -6.19
C ASP A 133 7.87 -8.03 -7.51
N VAL A 134 6.96 -7.15 -7.91
CA VAL A 134 6.16 -7.24 -9.14
C VAL A 134 6.13 -5.87 -9.81
N ALA A 135 5.80 -5.84 -11.09
CA ALA A 135 5.64 -4.58 -11.82
C ALA A 135 4.28 -3.93 -11.55
N GLY A 136 3.25 -4.71 -11.21
CA GLY A 136 1.91 -4.17 -11.04
C GLY A 136 0.80 -5.19 -10.84
N LEU A 137 -0.42 -4.66 -10.85
CA LEU A 137 -1.69 -5.40 -10.83
C LEU A 137 -2.50 -5.12 -12.09
N ALA A 138 -3.22 -6.12 -12.57
CA ALA A 138 -4.13 -5.99 -13.69
C ALA A 138 -5.48 -6.65 -13.41
N VAL A 139 -6.56 -6.00 -13.84
CA VAL A 139 -7.86 -6.64 -14.10
C VAL A 139 -8.07 -6.61 -15.61
N PRO A 140 -7.77 -7.72 -16.32
CA PRO A 140 -7.88 -7.77 -17.77
C PRO A 140 -9.32 -7.58 -18.26
N GLY A 141 -9.49 -6.90 -19.39
CA GLY A 141 -10.80 -6.61 -19.95
C GLY A 141 -11.58 -5.57 -19.14
N MET A 142 -12.89 -5.74 -19.01
CA MET A 142 -13.79 -4.85 -18.25
C MET A 142 -14.93 -5.66 -17.62
N PRO A 143 -14.66 -6.46 -16.56
CA PRO A 143 -15.68 -7.30 -15.92
C PRO A 143 -16.78 -6.48 -15.27
N ALA A 144 -18.05 -6.84 -15.49
CA ALA A 144 -19.17 -6.21 -14.82
C ALA A 144 -19.06 -6.39 -13.29
N GLY A 145 -19.30 -5.32 -12.52
CA GLY A 145 -19.21 -5.35 -11.05
C GLY A 145 -17.81 -5.09 -10.49
N SER A 146 -16.78 -4.99 -11.32
CA SER A 146 -15.52 -4.36 -10.90
C SER A 146 -15.72 -2.84 -10.68
N PRO A 147 -14.88 -2.15 -9.89
CA PRO A 147 -15.12 -0.74 -9.55
C PRO A 147 -15.14 0.18 -10.76
N GLY A 148 -16.21 0.97 -10.92
CA GLY A 148 -16.47 1.76 -12.12
C GLY A 148 -17.10 0.98 -13.29
N MET A 149 -17.39 -0.31 -13.11
CA MET A 149 -18.11 -1.19 -14.04
C MET A 149 -19.37 -1.78 -13.41
N GLU A 150 -19.89 -1.17 -12.35
CA GLU A 150 -21.11 -1.60 -11.67
C GLU A 150 -22.32 -1.53 -12.62
N MET A 151 -23.09 -2.62 -12.71
CA MET A 151 -24.26 -2.71 -13.58
C MET A 151 -25.44 -3.37 -12.85
N GLY A 152 -26.00 -2.66 -11.87
CA GLY A 152 -27.06 -3.20 -11.02
C GLY A 152 -26.58 -4.46 -10.29
N ASP A 153 -27.36 -5.54 -10.40
CA ASP A 153 -27.06 -6.82 -9.73
C ASP A 153 -26.12 -7.73 -10.55
N ARG A 154 -25.71 -7.31 -11.76
CA ARG A 154 -24.81 -8.11 -12.60
C ARG A 154 -23.38 -8.03 -12.06
N PHE A 155 -22.80 -9.20 -11.84
CA PHE A 155 -21.40 -9.37 -11.45
C PHE A 155 -20.77 -10.48 -12.28
N ASP A 156 -19.68 -10.17 -12.97
CA ASP A 156 -18.87 -11.13 -13.71
C ASP A 156 -17.62 -11.43 -12.83
N PRO A 157 -17.42 -12.66 -12.34
CA PRO A 157 -16.25 -12.99 -11.52
C PRO A 157 -14.93 -12.65 -12.21
N PHE A 158 -14.00 -12.08 -11.45
CA PHE A 158 -12.72 -11.64 -11.99
C PHE A 158 -11.58 -11.85 -11.00
N ASP A 159 -10.40 -12.07 -11.56
CA ASP A 159 -9.15 -12.12 -10.81
C ASP A 159 -8.41 -10.79 -10.96
N VAL A 160 -7.74 -10.38 -9.88
CA VAL A 160 -6.66 -9.39 -9.97
C VAL A 160 -5.36 -10.15 -10.13
N ILE A 161 -4.60 -9.82 -11.17
CA ILE A 161 -3.41 -10.55 -11.58
C ILE A 161 -2.17 -9.71 -11.31
N THR A 162 -1.19 -10.27 -10.60
CA THR A 162 0.16 -9.69 -10.57
C THR A 162 0.87 -9.96 -11.90
N PHE A 163 1.76 -9.05 -12.29
CA PHE A 163 2.68 -9.31 -13.38
C PHE A 163 4.03 -8.65 -13.12
N ASP A 164 5.09 -9.21 -13.70
CA ASP A 164 6.42 -8.63 -13.71
C ASP A 164 6.93 -8.36 -15.13
N ARG A 165 8.10 -7.72 -15.23
CA ARG A 165 8.75 -7.41 -16.52
C ARG A 165 9.39 -8.64 -17.19
N SER A 166 9.51 -9.76 -16.48
CA SER A 166 10.01 -11.04 -17.01
C SER A 166 8.90 -11.88 -17.67
N GLY A 167 7.64 -11.47 -17.51
CA GLY A 167 6.47 -12.17 -18.03
C GLY A 167 5.85 -13.16 -17.04
N GLN A 168 6.33 -13.20 -15.79
CA GLN A 168 5.67 -13.98 -14.75
C GLN A 168 4.41 -13.26 -14.31
N SER A 169 3.38 -14.06 -14.00
CA SER A 169 2.11 -13.57 -13.48
C SER A 169 1.49 -14.58 -12.53
N GLY A 170 0.60 -14.10 -11.67
CA GLY A 170 -0.11 -14.92 -10.71
C GLY A 170 -1.37 -14.23 -10.20
N VAL A 171 -2.26 -15.00 -9.60
CA VAL A 171 -3.48 -14.45 -8.98
C VAL A 171 -3.12 -13.74 -7.67
N PHE A 172 -3.47 -12.47 -7.57
CA PHE A 172 -3.31 -11.65 -6.38
C PHE A 172 -4.53 -11.74 -5.46
N SER A 173 -5.73 -11.71 -6.04
CA SER A 173 -7.04 -11.86 -5.40
C SER A 173 -8.05 -12.37 -6.41
N GLN A 174 -9.11 -12.98 -5.90
CA GLN A 174 -10.27 -13.39 -6.69
C GLN A 174 -11.49 -12.67 -6.13
N HIS A 175 -12.31 -12.11 -7.01
CA HIS A 175 -13.58 -11.48 -6.67
C HIS A 175 -14.69 -12.31 -7.29
N ASN A 176 -15.38 -13.06 -6.43
CA ASN A 176 -16.52 -13.90 -6.79
C ASN A 176 -17.78 -13.30 -6.16
N GLN A 177 -18.94 -13.58 -6.75
CA GLN A 177 -20.22 -13.30 -6.10
C GLN A 177 -20.42 -14.33 -4.98
N ASP A 178 -20.62 -13.87 -3.74
CA ASP A 178 -20.94 -14.71 -2.58
C ASP A 178 -22.34 -15.36 -2.68
#